data_AF-A0A316HEB8-F1
#
_entry.id   AF-A0A316HEB8-F1
#
_cell.length_a   1.000
_cell.length_b   1.000
_cell.length_c   1.000
_cell.angle_alpha   90.00
_cell.angle_beta   90.00
_cell.angle_gamma   90.00
#
_symmetry.space_group_name_H-M   'P 1'
#
loop_
_entity.id
_entity.type
_entity.pdbx_description
1 polymer ?
#
loop_
_entity_poly.entity_id
_entity_poly.type
_entity_poly.pdbx_seq_one_letter_code
_entity_poly.pdbx_strand_id
1 'polypeptide(L)'
;MVTVTITGGPSVQVPWQANMNGQAAIEAAYNALSAQKSFTFLLQYYGSQLGYLVDMINGTYDSFVSTYEPYFFWDFIVNGISSDTGIDNTWINDGDVITFTYTTYNAETHAATTLGQKFAAKSA
;
A
#
# COMPACT_ATOMS: atom_id res chain seq x y z
N MET A 1 15.85 -10.91 -4.77
CA MET A 1 15.00 -9.90 -5.42
C MET A 1 13.63 -9.92 -4.76
N VAL A 2 12.94 -8.78 -4.72
CA VAL A 2 11.52 -8.66 -4.36
C VAL A 2 10.75 -8.34 -5.64
N THR A 3 9.56 -8.90 -5.81
CA THR A 3 8.66 -8.52 -6.91
C THR A 3 7.64 -7.51 -6.40
N VAL A 4 7.48 -6.38 -7.07
CA VAL A 4 6.46 -5.37 -6.75
C VAL A 4 5.52 -5.23 -7.92
N THR A 5 4.22 -5.40 -7.66
CA THR A 5 3.17 -5.41 -8.68
C THR A 5 2.06 -4.45 -8.31
N ILE A 6 1.64 -3.62 -9.27
CA ILE A 6 0.39 -2.84 -9.20
C ILE A 6 -0.66 -3.59 -10.02
N THR A 7 -1.78 -4.00 -9.41
CA THR A 7 -2.84 -4.72 -10.14
C THR A 7 -3.37 -3.86 -11.28
N GLY A 8 -3.39 -4.42 -12.51
CA GLY A 8 -3.77 -3.69 -13.72
C GLY A 8 -2.71 -2.69 -14.21
N GLY A 9 -1.54 -2.65 -13.56
CA GLY A 9 -0.42 -1.78 -13.89
C GLY A 9 0.89 -2.57 -14.05
N PRO A 10 2.05 -1.93 -13.83
CA PRO A 10 3.34 -2.57 -14.01
C PRO A 10 3.68 -3.57 -12.91
N SER A 11 4.57 -4.51 -13.25
CA SER A 11 5.23 -5.41 -12.32
C SER A 11 6.74 -5.33 -12.56
N VAL A 12 7.51 -5.25 -11.48
CA VAL A 12 8.96 -5.07 -11.54
C VAL A 12 9.68 -5.83 -10.43
N GLN A 13 10.84 -6.40 -10.75
CA GLN A 13 11.74 -6.96 -9.73
C GLN A 13 12.73 -5.89 -9.28
N VAL A 14 12.86 -5.74 -7.96
CA VAL A 14 13.82 -4.83 -7.34
C VAL A 14 14.80 -5.61 -6.47
N PRO A 15 16.07 -5.17 -6.34
CA PRO A 15 17.00 -5.75 -5.40
C PRO A 15 16.46 -5.68 -3.97
N TRP A 16 16.46 -6.81 -3.27
CA TRP A 16 16.18 -6.82 -1.84
C TRP A 16 17.37 -6.22 -1.08
N GLN A 17 17.10 -5.56 0.05
CA GLN A 17 18.12 -5.02 0.93
C GLN A 17 17.82 -5.38 2.39
N ALA A 18 18.85 -5.46 3.23
CA ALA A 18 18.65 -5.70 4.66
C ALA A 18 17.77 -4.61 5.28
N ASN A 19 16.80 -5.02 6.11
CA ASN A 19 15.80 -4.13 6.73
C ASN A 19 14.90 -3.40 5.72
N MET A 20 14.64 -3.99 4.56
CA MET A 20 13.66 -3.46 3.61
C MET A 20 12.25 -3.62 4.18
N ASN A 21 11.49 -2.53 4.24
CA ASN A 21 10.05 -2.54 4.52
C ASN A 21 9.27 -2.30 3.21
N GLY A 22 7.94 -2.37 3.29
CA GLY A 22 7.09 -2.13 2.13
C GLY A 22 7.31 -0.75 1.50
N GLN A 23 7.63 0.28 2.31
CA GLN A 23 7.86 1.64 1.81
C GLN A 23 9.10 1.67 0.91
N ALA A 24 10.21 1.11 1.39
CA ALA A 24 11.43 0.96 0.59
C ALA A 24 11.17 0.16 -0.69
N ALA A 25 10.26 -0.82 -0.65
CA ALA A 25 9.90 -1.60 -1.83
C ALA A 25 9.14 -0.81 -2.90
N ILE A 26 8.10 -0.05 -2.54
CA ILE A 26 7.37 0.77 -3.52
C ILE A 26 8.25 1.91 -4.06
N GLU A 27 9.12 2.49 -3.23
CA GLU A 27 10.10 3.49 -3.66
C GLU A 27 11.15 2.91 -4.63
N ALA A 28 11.66 1.71 -4.36
CA ALA A 28 12.57 1.01 -5.28
C ALA A 28 11.89 0.70 -6.61
N ALA A 29 10.62 0.26 -6.58
CA ALA A 29 9.84 0.03 -7.79
C ALA A 29 9.66 1.33 -8.57
N TYR A 30 9.38 2.44 -7.89
CA TYR A 30 9.22 3.76 -8.51
C TYR A 30 10.48 4.19 -9.23
N ASN A 31 11.63 4.06 -8.58
CA ASN A 31 12.91 4.38 -9.19
C ASN A 31 13.19 3.50 -10.42
N ALA A 32 12.91 2.20 -10.35
CA ALA A 32 13.10 1.27 -11.46
C ALA A 32 12.18 1.55 -12.66
N LEU A 33 10.99 2.11 -12.42
CA LEU A 33 9.98 2.41 -13.43
C LEU A 33 9.94 3.90 -13.83
N SER A 34 10.70 4.76 -13.15
CA SER A 34 10.67 6.23 -13.30
C SER A 34 10.89 6.71 -14.74
N ALA A 35 11.79 6.07 -15.49
CA ALA A 35 12.05 6.39 -16.90
C ALA A 35 10.85 6.17 -17.82
N GLN A 36 9.91 5.30 -17.42
CA GLN A 36 8.72 4.96 -18.19
C GLN A 36 7.52 5.85 -17.79
N LYS A 37 7.64 6.64 -16.71
CA LYS A 37 6.52 7.35 -16.06
C LYS A 37 5.29 6.45 -15.84
N SER A 38 5.52 5.15 -15.65
CA SER A 38 4.47 4.12 -15.71
C SER A 38 3.73 3.96 -14.39
N PHE A 39 4.24 4.52 -13.29
CA PHE A 39 3.42 4.72 -12.11
C PHE A 39 3.86 5.89 -11.22
N THR A 40 2.90 6.45 -10.49
CA THR A 40 3.08 7.40 -9.39
C THR A 40 2.33 6.90 -8.16
N PHE A 41 2.77 7.32 -6.98
CA PHE A 41 2.11 6.97 -5.72
C PHE A 41 2.19 8.13 -4.73
N LEU A 42 1.31 8.12 -3.74
CA LEU A 42 1.34 9.01 -2.58
C LEU A 42 1.19 8.16 -1.32
N LEU A 43 2.12 8.35 -0.38
CA LEU A 43 2.01 7.82 0.97
C LEU A 43 1.68 8.96 1.91
N GLN A 44 0.82 8.70 2.88
CA GLN A 44 0.52 9.64 3.94
C GLN A 44 0.84 9.02 5.30
N TYR A 45 1.46 9.82 6.16
CA TYR A 45 1.75 9.45 7.53
C TYR A 45 0.55 9.74 8.42
N TYR A 46 0.11 8.73 9.18
CA TYR A 46 -1.07 8.80 10.04
C TYR A 46 -0.72 8.71 11.54
N GLY A 47 0.51 9.12 11.90
CA GLY A 47 1.01 9.09 13.27
C GLY A 47 1.71 7.78 13.63
N SER A 48 2.37 7.74 14.80
CA SER A 48 3.25 6.63 15.19
C SER A 48 2.53 5.29 15.37
N GLN A 49 1.21 5.32 15.58
CA GLN A 49 0.39 4.11 15.72
C GLN A 49 0.09 3.45 14.36
N LEU A 50 -0.09 4.24 13.31
CA LEU A 50 -0.50 3.75 11.98
C LEU A 50 0.67 3.67 10.99
N GLY A 51 1.65 4.56 11.14
CA GLY A 51 2.77 4.68 10.20
C GLY A 51 2.34 5.32 8.89
N TYR A 52 3.04 4.95 7.82
CA TYR A 52 2.69 5.31 6.45
C TYR A 52 1.66 4.34 5.87
N LEU A 53 0.68 4.88 5.16
CA LEU A 53 -0.31 4.13 4.38
C LEU A 53 -0.34 4.67 2.95
N VAL A 54 -0.71 3.81 2.00
CA VAL A 54 -0.90 4.21 0.60
C VAL A 54 -2.21 4.99 0.50
N ASP A 55 -2.12 6.20 -0.02
CA ASP A 55 -3.27 7.08 -0.22
C ASP A 55 -3.70 7.10 -1.69
N MET A 56 -2.73 7.05 -2.60
CA MET A 56 -2.97 7.09 -4.04
C MET A 56 -1.94 6.28 -4.81
N ILE A 57 -2.40 5.65 -5.90
CA ILE A 57 -1.54 5.15 -6.99
C ILE A 57 -2.17 5.60 -8.31
N ASN A 58 -1.35 6.15 -9.21
CA ASN A 58 -1.75 6.61 -10.55
C ASN A 58 -2.96 7.58 -10.58
N GLY A 59 -3.06 8.44 -9.58
CA GLY A 59 -4.12 9.43 -9.43
C GLY A 59 -5.43 8.89 -8.85
N THR A 60 -5.54 7.57 -8.63
CA THR A 60 -6.68 6.97 -7.92
C THR A 60 -6.40 7.03 -6.43
N TYR A 61 -7.09 7.92 -5.72
CA TYR A 61 -7.05 8.01 -4.26
C TYR A 61 -7.94 6.95 -3.63
N ASP A 62 -7.67 6.59 -2.37
CA ASP A 62 -8.70 5.96 -1.56
C ASP A 62 -9.92 6.88 -1.41
N SER A 63 -11.04 6.28 -1.04
CA SER A 63 -12.31 7.00 -0.99
C SER A 63 -12.76 7.35 0.43
N PHE A 64 -11.86 7.30 1.42
CA PHE A 64 -12.26 7.49 2.83
C PHE A 64 -12.65 8.93 3.15
N VAL A 65 -12.30 9.89 2.28
CA VAL A 65 -12.80 11.28 2.34
C VAL A 65 -14.28 11.41 1.96
N SER A 66 -14.85 10.42 1.25
CA SER A 66 -16.25 10.42 0.84
C SER A 66 -17.18 10.11 2.01
N THR A 67 -18.44 10.55 1.93
CA THR A 67 -19.53 10.08 2.80
C THR A 67 -20.36 8.96 2.17
N TYR A 68 -20.12 8.65 0.89
CA TYR A 68 -20.86 7.64 0.14
C TYR A 68 -20.09 6.32 0.09
N GLU A 69 -20.81 5.25 0.42
CA GLU A 69 -20.35 3.86 0.25
C GLU A 69 -20.67 3.33 -1.16
N PRO A 70 -19.96 2.29 -1.64
CA PRO A 70 -18.87 1.58 -0.99
C PRO A 70 -17.58 2.41 -0.90
N TYR A 71 -16.77 2.11 0.13
CA TYR A 71 -15.44 2.71 0.28
C TYR A 71 -14.39 1.83 -0.38
N PHE A 72 -13.33 2.45 -0.90
CA PHE A 72 -12.23 1.78 -1.58
C PHE A 72 -10.90 2.29 -1.06
N PHE A 73 -9.89 1.44 -1.16
CA PHE A 73 -8.53 1.73 -0.72
C PHE A 73 -7.52 0.92 -1.54
N TRP A 74 -6.24 1.27 -1.40
CA TRP A 74 -5.13 0.50 -1.94
C TRP A 74 -4.65 -0.52 -0.90
N ASP A 75 -4.97 -1.79 -1.12
CA ASP A 75 -4.51 -2.89 -0.30
C ASP A 75 -3.02 -3.16 -0.57
N PHE A 76 -2.28 -3.41 0.50
CA PHE A 76 -0.87 -3.73 0.48
C PHE A 76 -0.70 -5.18 0.92
N ILE A 77 -0.39 -6.03 -0.06
CA ILE A 77 -0.43 -7.48 0.06
C ILE A 77 0.99 -8.01 -0.06
N VAL A 78 1.41 -8.86 0.90
CA VAL A 78 2.69 -9.56 0.87
C VAL A 78 2.42 -11.05 0.75
N ASN A 79 2.94 -11.68 -0.31
CA ASN A 79 2.78 -13.10 -0.61
C ASN A 79 1.32 -13.59 -0.60
N GLY A 80 0.40 -12.74 -1.08
CA GLY A 80 -1.03 -13.04 -1.16
C GLY A 80 -1.82 -12.77 0.13
N ILE A 81 -1.19 -12.22 1.16
CA ILE A 81 -1.82 -11.88 2.44
C ILE A 81 -1.81 -10.35 2.60
N SER A 82 -2.99 -9.75 2.79
CA SER A 82 -3.13 -8.32 3.10
C SER A 82 -2.42 -7.99 4.42
N SER A 83 -1.68 -6.88 4.45
CA SER A 83 -0.99 -6.45 5.67
C SER A 83 -1.97 -5.80 6.65
N ASP A 84 -1.85 -6.16 7.92
CA ASP A 84 -2.62 -5.54 9.01
C ASP A 84 -1.98 -4.22 9.50
N THR A 85 -0.78 -3.88 9.00
CA THR A 85 0.02 -2.75 9.48
C THR A 85 0.41 -1.78 8.36
N GLY A 86 0.91 -0.61 8.75
CA GLY A 86 1.50 0.36 7.84
C GLY A 86 2.61 -0.24 6.97
N ILE A 87 2.75 0.30 5.77
CA ILE A 87 3.70 -0.15 4.75
C ILE A 87 5.16 0.03 5.23
N ASP A 88 5.41 1.01 6.12
CA ASP A 88 6.69 1.25 6.78
C ASP A 88 6.99 0.30 7.95
N ASN A 89 5.97 -0.36 8.52
CA ASN A 89 6.08 -1.30 9.64
C ASN A 89 6.01 -2.77 9.20
N THR A 90 5.87 -3.03 7.91
CA THR A 90 5.85 -4.38 7.34
C THR A 90 7.21 -4.71 6.73
N TRP A 91 7.95 -5.65 7.34
CA TRP A 91 9.26 -6.10 6.86
C TRP A 91 9.15 -7.05 5.68
N ILE A 92 10.04 -6.87 4.71
CA ILE A 92 10.08 -7.61 3.45
C ILE A 92 11.34 -8.47 3.43
N ASN A 93 11.16 -9.72 3.01
CA ASN A 93 12.23 -10.70 2.86
C ASN A 93 12.61 -10.88 1.40
N ASP A 94 13.79 -11.46 1.19
CA ASP A 94 14.23 -11.82 -0.14
C ASP A 94 13.28 -12.86 -0.76
N GLY A 95 12.86 -12.62 -2.00
CA GLY A 95 11.91 -13.47 -2.73
C GLY A 95 10.44 -13.10 -2.55
N ASP A 96 10.09 -12.16 -1.66
CA ASP A 96 8.70 -11.77 -1.44
C ASP A 96 8.06 -11.16 -2.70
N VAL A 97 6.75 -11.37 -2.81
CA VAL A 97 5.88 -10.77 -3.82
C VAL A 97 4.95 -9.78 -3.15
N ILE A 98 5.16 -8.50 -3.46
CA ILE A 98 4.33 -7.39 -3.02
C ILE A 98 3.33 -7.05 -4.11
N THR A 99 2.06 -6.94 -3.73
CA THR A 99 0.99 -6.51 -4.63
C THR A 99 0.24 -5.33 -4.03
N PHE A 100 0.00 -4.30 -4.83
CA PHE A 100 -0.91 -3.22 -4.53
C PHE A 100 -2.17 -3.35 -5.37
N THR A 101 -3.32 -3.44 -4.73
CA THR A 101 -4.61 -3.65 -5.40
C THR A 101 -5.64 -2.64 -4.90
N TYR A 102 -6.35 -1.99 -5.82
CA TYR A 102 -7.48 -1.14 -5.46
C TYR A 102 -8.71 -1.99 -5.21
N THR A 103 -9.20 -2.02 -3.97
CA THR A 103 -10.27 -2.94 -3.54
C THR A 103 -11.26 -2.27 -2.59
N THR A 104 -12.39 -2.94 -2.36
CA THR A 104 -13.47 -2.45 -1.50
C THR A 104 -13.14 -2.67 -0.03
N TYR A 105 -13.33 -1.64 0.79
CA TYR A 105 -13.25 -1.73 2.24
C TYR A 105 -14.47 -2.46 2.82
N ASN A 106 -14.21 -3.38 3.74
CA ASN A 106 -15.19 -4.05 4.57
C ASN A 106 -14.92 -3.76 6.06
N ALA A 107 -15.91 -3.26 6.79
CA ALA A 107 -15.72 -2.85 8.18
C ALA A 107 -15.43 -4.02 9.13
N GLU A 108 -15.96 -5.21 8.86
CA GLU A 108 -15.72 -6.41 9.68
C GLU A 108 -14.32 -6.96 9.45
N THR A 109 -13.93 -7.13 8.19
CA THR A 109 -12.61 -7.67 7.82
C THR A 109 -11.46 -6.79 8.30
N HIS A 110 -11.61 -5.47 8.21
CA HIS A 110 -10.50 -4.53 8.47
C HIS A 110 -10.53 -3.90 9.86
N ALA A 111 -11.48 -4.26 10.73
CA ALA A 111 -11.65 -3.61 12.04
C ALA A 111 -10.38 -3.59 12.90
N ALA A 112 -9.55 -4.63 12.81
CA ALA A 112 -8.35 -4.81 13.62
C ALA A 112 -7.06 -4.27 12.97
N THR A 113 -7.12 -3.70 11.77
CA THR A 113 -5.94 -3.27 11.01
C THR A 113 -5.69 -1.77 11.11
N THR A 114 -4.49 -1.32 10.73
CA THR A 114 -4.19 0.11 10.59
C THR A 114 -5.09 0.80 9.57
N LEU A 115 -5.60 0.08 8.57
CA LEU A 115 -6.59 0.59 7.62
C LEU A 115 -7.94 0.84 8.28
N GLY A 116 -8.45 -0.08 9.11
CA GLY A 116 -9.68 0.13 9.88
C GLY A 116 -9.58 1.34 10.80
N GLN A 117 -8.41 1.55 11.40
CA GLN A 117 -8.13 2.73 12.21
C GLN A 117 -8.05 4.01 11.36
N LYS A 118 -7.42 3.98 10.18
CA LYS A 118 -7.46 5.09 9.20
C LYS A 118 -8.90 5.43 8.81
N PHE A 119 -9.73 4.43 8.52
CA PHE A 119 -11.13 4.62 8.20
C PHE A 119 -11.91 5.23 9.37
N ALA A 120 -11.69 4.77 10.60
CA ALA A 120 -12.31 5.34 11.80
C ALA A 120 -11.85 6.77 12.08
N ALA A 121 -10.62 7.11 11.66
CA ALA A 121 -10.07 8.46 11.73
C ALA A 121 -10.55 9.37 10.59
N LYS A 122 -11.33 8.88 9.63
CA LYS A 122 -12.04 9.76 8.69
C LYS A 122 -12.93 10.68 9.54
N SER A 123 -12.59 11.95 9.55
CA SER A 123 -13.14 12.89 10.52
C SER A 123 -14.67 12.95 10.45
N ALA A 124 -15.25 13.12 11.64
CA ALA A 124 -16.58 13.68 11.89
C ALA A 124 -16.84 14.98 11.11
#